data_AF-A0A139N5E5-F1
#
_entry.id   AF-A0A139N5E5-F1
#
_cell.length_a   1.000
_cell.length_b   1.000
_cell.length_c   1.000
_cell.angle_alpha   90.00
_cell.angle_beta   90.00
_cell.angle_gamma   90.00
#
_symmetry.space_group_name_H-M   'P 1'
#
loop_
_entity.id
_entity.type
_entity.pdbx_description
1 polymer ?
#
loop_
_entity_poly.entity_id
_entity_poly.type
_entity_poly.pdbx_seq_one_letter_code
_entity_poly.pdbx_strand_id
1 'polypeptide(L)'
;MIYRIGLVQNAINIRAQQAAEAEQARQETARLAAEQQQTRIVYVARNGTADVYWYSMENMPSNTRFDRVVSMTEADAIASGKRHTSKE
;
A
#
# COMPACT_ATOMS: atom_id res chain seq x y z
N MET A 1 -12.17 -43.72 -27.99
CA MET A 1 -11.65 -43.52 -26.61
C MET A 1 -10.56 -42.43 -26.61
N ILE A 2 -10.83 -41.21 -27.11
CA ILE A 2 -9.80 -40.16 -27.31
C ILE A 2 -10.22 -38.76 -26.82
N TYR A 3 -11.46 -38.58 -26.36
CA TYR A 3 -12.00 -37.27 -25.97
C TYR A 3 -11.63 -36.80 -24.55
N ARG A 4 -11.03 -37.66 -23.72
CA ARG A 4 -10.74 -37.33 -22.30
C ARG A 4 -9.41 -36.60 -22.10
N ILE A 5 -8.39 -36.86 -22.92
CA ILE A 5 -7.05 -36.29 -22.76
C ILE A 5 -7.02 -34.80 -23.16
N GLY A 6 -7.73 -34.42 -24.23
CA GLY A 6 -7.80 -33.02 -24.67
C GLY A 6 -8.50 -32.08 -23.68
N LEU A 7 -9.51 -32.58 -22.96
CA LEU A 7 -10.21 -31.80 -21.93
C LEU A 7 -9.35 -31.56 -20.68
N VAL A 8 -8.54 -32.56 -20.29
CA VAL A 8 -7.60 -32.41 -19.16
C VAL A 8 -6.48 -31.43 -19.49
N GLN A 9 -5.91 -31.49 -20.70
CA GLN A 9 -4.88 -30.54 -21.13
C GLN A 9 -5.42 -29.10 -21.21
N ASN A 10 -6.64 -28.92 -21.71
CA ASN A 10 -7.29 -27.60 -21.75
C ASN A 10 -7.53 -27.04 -20.35
N ALA A 11 -8.00 -27.87 -19.41
CA ALA A 11 -8.22 -27.46 -18.02
C ALA A 11 -6.91 -27.04 -17.31
N ILE A 12 -5.78 -27.68 -17.61
CA ILE A 12 -4.47 -27.30 -17.09
C ILE A 12 -4.06 -25.93 -17.64
N ASN A 13 -4.21 -25.72 -18.95
CA ASN A 13 -3.85 -24.45 -19.59
C ASN A 13 -4.68 -23.28 -19.04
N ILE A 14 -6.00 -23.46 -18.85
CA ILE A 14 -6.87 -22.42 -18.29
C ILE A 14 -6.45 -22.06 -16.86
N ARG A 15 -6.11 -23.04 -16.02
CA ARG A 15 -5.65 -22.76 -14.64
C ARG A 15 -4.29 -22.08 -14.61
N ALA A 16 -3.37 -22.47 -15.50
CA ALA A 16 -2.07 -21.83 -15.62
C ALA A 16 -2.20 -20.36 -16.06
N GLN A 17 -3.12 -20.08 -16.99
CA GLN A 17 -3.40 -18.72 -17.44
C GLN A 17 -4.03 -17.88 -16.32
N GLN A 18 -5.05 -18.41 -15.63
CA GLN A 18 -5.67 -17.74 -14.48
C GLN A 18 -4.69 -17.46 -13.34
N ALA A 19 -3.76 -18.39 -13.07
CA ALA A 19 -2.73 -18.18 -12.05
C ALA A 19 -1.76 -17.07 -12.46
N ALA A 20 -1.32 -17.05 -13.73
CA ALA A 20 -0.45 -16.00 -14.25
C ALA A 20 -1.16 -14.63 -14.24
N GLU A 21 -2.42 -14.55 -14.64
CA GLU A 21 -3.23 -13.32 -14.60
C GLU A 21 -3.43 -12.83 -13.16
N ALA A 22 -3.73 -13.73 -12.22
CA ALA A 22 -3.87 -13.38 -10.81
C ALA A 22 -2.55 -12.88 -10.21
N GLU A 23 -1.41 -13.46 -10.61
CA GLU A 23 -0.09 -13.02 -10.17
C GLU A 23 0.30 -11.67 -10.78
N GLN A 24 0.01 -11.45 -12.07
CA GLN A 24 0.18 -10.15 -12.72
C GLN A 24 -0.68 -9.07 -12.05
N ALA A 25 -1.96 -9.36 -11.79
CA ALA A 25 -2.86 -8.43 -11.10
C ALA A 25 -2.34 -8.08 -9.69
N ARG A 26 -1.82 -9.06 -8.93
CA ARG A 26 -1.20 -8.81 -7.62
C ARG A 26 0.04 -7.92 -7.74
N GLN A 27 0.90 -8.18 -8.72
CA GLN A 27 2.10 -7.37 -8.95
C GLN A 27 1.74 -5.94 -9.35
N GLU A 28 0.77 -5.75 -10.22
CA GLU A 28 0.28 -4.44 -10.63
C GLU A 28 -0.31 -3.68 -9.43
N THR A 29 -1.15 -4.34 -8.62
CA THR A 29 -1.72 -3.74 -7.41
C THR A 29 -0.63 -3.32 -6.41
N ALA A 30 0.40 -4.16 -6.23
CA ALA A 30 1.53 -3.86 -5.35
C ALA A 30 2.37 -2.68 -5.86
N ARG A 31 2.58 -2.59 -7.19
CA ARG A 31 3.28 -1.45 -7.81
C ARG A 31 2.50 -0.15 -7.61
N LEU A 32 1.21 -0.16 -7.92
CA LEU A 32 0.33 0.99 -7.73
C LEU A 32 0.30 1.44 -6.26
N ALA A 33 0.25 0.50 -5.31
CA ALA A 33 0.32 0.82 -3.90
C ALA A 33 1.66 1.44 -3.49
N ALA A 34 2.78 0.93 -4.00
CA ALA A 34 4.10 1.49 -3.75
C ALA A 34 4.27 2.90 -4.35
N GLU A 35 3.78 3.12 -5.57
CA GLU A 35 3.78 4.45 -6.22
C GLU A 35 2.92 5.45 -5.46
N GLN A 36 1.76 5.02 -4.95
CA GLN A 36 0.92 5.84 -4.08
C GLN A 36 1.64 6.20 -2.77
N GLN A 37 2.32 5.26 -2.13
CA GLN A 37 3.09 5.53 -0.90
C GLN A 37 4.27 6.50 -1.12
N GLN A 38 4.88 6.47 -2.30
CA GLN A 38 5.97 7.40 -2.66
C GLN A 38 5.47 8.82 -2.96
N THR A 39 4.25 8.95 -3.50
CA THR A 39 3.70 10.26 -3.90
C THR A 39 2.82 10.89 -2.83
N ARG A 40 2.27 10.10 -1.90
CA ARG A 40 1.39 10.59 -0.84
C ARG A 40 2.20 11.31 0.23
N ILE A 41 1.87 12.59 0.43
CA ILE A 41 2.42 13.41 1.51
C ILE A 41 1.68 13.09 2.81
N VAL A 42 2.45 12.86 3.87
CA VAL A 42 1.96 12.66 5.23
C VAL A 42 2.56 13.71 6.16
N TYR A 43 1.88 13.92 7.27
CA TYR A 43 2.26 14.90 8.28
C TYR A 43 2.64 14.19 9.58
N VAL A 44 3.78 14.58 10.15
CA VAL A 44 4.33 14.01 11.38
C VAL A 44 4.58 15.11 12.40
N ALA A 45 3.98 14.96 13.58
CA ALA A 45 4.14 15.91 14.68
C ALA A 45 5.52 15.82 15.36
N ARG A 46 5.76 16.75 16.31
CA ARG A 46 6.98 16.79 17.16
C ARG A 46 8.28 16.85 16.35
N ASN A 47 8.35 17.70 15.33
CA ASN A 47 9.49 17.84 14.42
C ASN A 47 9.85 16.52 13.72
N GLY A 48 8.85 15.73 13.32
CA GLY A 48 9.07 14.43 12.68
C GLY A 48 9.44 13.30 13.64
N THR A 49 9.48 13.54 14.96
CA THR A 49 9.85 12.51 15.95
C THR A 49 8.66 11.70 16.45
N ALA A 50 7.42 12.05 16.09
CA ALA A 50 6.27 11.24 16.45
C ALA A 50 6.35 9.82 15.85
N ASP A 51 5.89 8.84 16.62
CA ASP A 51 5.76 7.43 16.20
C ASP A 51 4.62 7.19 15.22
N VAL A 52 3.76 8.20 15.04
CA VAL A 52 2.56 8.14 14.20
C VAL A 52 2.57 9.25 13.15
N TYR A 53 1.92 8.97 12.03
CA TYR A 53 1.70 9.92 10.94
C TYR A 53 0.22 10.05 10.59
N TRP A 54 -0.14 11.19 9.99
CA TRP A 54 -1.50 11.55 9.56
C TRP A 54 -1.50 11.94 8.08
N TYR A 55 -2.60 11.67 7.37
CA TYR A 55 -2.78 12.17 5.99
C TYR A 55 -3.15 13.65 5.92
N SER A 56 -3.78 14.18 6.98
CA SER A 56 -4.21 15.58 7.05
C SER A 56 -3.87 16.17 8.42
N MET A 57 -3.52 17.45 8.45
CA MET A 57 -3.32 18.19 9.70
C MET A 57 -4.59 18.25 10.55
N GLU A 58 -5.77 18.21 9.92
CA GLU A 58 -7.07 18.24 10.59
C GLU A 58 -7.32 17.00 11.47
N ASN A 59 -6.74 15.86 11.11
CA ASN A 59 -6.86 14.60 11.87
C ASN A 59 -5.87 14.56 13.05
N MET A 60 -4.98 15.56 13.16
CA MET A 60 -4.06 15.65 14.28
C MET A 60 -4.82 16.02 15.56
N PRO A 61 -4.41 15.48 16.72
CA PRO A 61 -4.95 15.87 18.01
C PRO A 61 -4.97 17.40 18.17
N SER A 62 -6.02 17.97 18.75
CA SER A 62 -6.15 19.44 18.89
C SER A 62 -5.03 20.09 19.71
N ASN A 63 -4.31 19.31 20.54
CA ASN A 63 -3.12 19.76 21.26
C ASN A 63 -1.82 19.68 20.44
N THR A 64 -1.90 19.37 19.14
CA THR A 64 -0.75 19.30 18.26
C THR A 64 -0.17 20.67 18.03
N ARG A 65 1.14 20.76 18.17
CA ARG A 65 1.92 21.95 17.85
C ARG A 65 2.19 21.98 16.34
N PHE A 66 1.31 22.63 15.58
CA PHE A 66 1.40 22.75 14.12
C PHE A 66 2.68 23.46 13.66
N ASP A 67 3.27 24.32 14.50
CA ASP A 67 4.61 24.90 14.30
C ASP A 67 5.73 23.85 14.20
N ARG A 68 5.47 22.62 14.66
CA ARG A 68 6.41 21.49 14.72
C ARG A 68 5.94 20.30 13.89
N VAL A 69 5.08 20.53 12.91
CA VAL A 69 4.65 19.49 11.97
C VAL A 69 5.56 19.50 10.76
N VAL A 70 6.06 18.33 10.38
CA VAL A 70 6.89 18.13 9.19
C VAL A 70 6.11 17.29 8.19
N SER A 71 6.17 17.66 6.92
CA SER A 71 5.67 16.85 5.82
C SER A 71 6.78 15.93 5.28
N MET A 72 6.44 14.67 5.01
CA MET A 72 7.33 13.70 4.35
C MET A 72 6.48 12.74 3.52
N THR A 73 7.11 11.86 2.74
CA THR A 73 6.35 10.83 2.00
C THR A 73 5.87 9.74 2.95
N GLU A 74 4.75 9.08 2.61
CA GLU A 74 4.29 7.91 3.37
C GLU A 74 5.36 6.82 3.41
N ALA A 75 6.07 6.62 2.30
CA ALA A 75 7.21 5.70 2.22
C ALA A 75 8.31 6.04 3.24
N ASP A 76 8.70 7.31 3.37
CA ASP A 76 9.71 7.75 4.36
C ASP A 76 9.22 7.56 5.80
N ALA A 77 7.94 7.83 6.05
CA ALA A 77 7.33 7.63 7.36
C ALA A 77 7.33 6.13 7.75
N ILE A 78 6.93 5.25 6.83
CA ILE A 78 6.97 3.79 7.01
C ILE A 78 8.42 3.30 7.20
N ALA A 79 9.36 3.79 6.38
CA ALA A 79 10.78 3.46 6.49
C ALA A 79 11.38 3.89 7.84
N SER A 80 10.88 5.01 8.39
CA SER A 80 11.22 5.49 9.74
C SER A 80 10.52 4.73 10.87
N GLY A 81 9.76 3.67 10.56
CA GLY A 81 9.02 2.85 11.52
C GLY A 81 7.75 3.50 12.07
N LYS A 82 7.26 4.57 11.44
CA LYS A 82 6.06 5.29 11.89
C LYS A 82 4.80 4.54 11.48
N ARG A 83 3.76 4.66 12.30
CA ARG A 83 2.47 4.00 12.09
C ARG A 83 1.41 4.99 11.64
N HIS A 84 0.58 4.59 10.68
CA HIS A 84 -0.64 5.34 10.38
C HIS A 84 -1.57 5.28 11.59
N THR A 85 -2.13 6.42 11.97
CA THR A 85 -3.18 6.46 12.98
C THR A 85 -4.53 6.07 12.38
N SER A 86 -5.19 5.06 12.93
CA SER A 86 -6.57 4.70 12.57
C SER A 86 -7.61 5.72 13.04
N LYS A 87 -7.20 6.74 13.79
CA LYS A 87 -8.06 7.83 14.23
C LYS A 87 -8.10 8.88 13.12
N GLU A 88 -9.07 8.70 12.24
CA GLU A 88 -9.43 9.60 11.14
C GLU A 88 -10.88 10.07 11.34
#